data_AF-A0A0C3LT10-F1
#
_entry.id   AF-A0A0C3LT10-F1
#
_cell.length_a   1.000
_cell.length_b   1.000
_cell.length_c   1.000
_cell.angle_alpha   90.00
_cell.angle_beta   90.00
_cell.angle_gamma   90.00
#
_symmetry.space_group_name_H-M   'P 1'
#
loop_
_entity.id
_entity.type
_entity.pdbx_description
1 polymer ?
#
loop_
_entity_poly.entity_id
_entity_poly.type
_entity_poly.pdbx_seq_one_letter_code
_entity_poly.pdbx_strand_id
1 'polypeptide(L)'
;PAIEKRVFHGTRRACLLGNNPLKPVLCFSGDCALCIILRESLKAERAGSAPERNWLRFGAGIYTTSVSSKADDYCKNPDGSGSSLRALVVCNVVLGNSFYITQTNEKLKGPPTGYDSVFGEVGDDLNYDEQVVYRNDAILPTFLIVYQP
;
A
#
# COMPACT_ATOMS: atom_id res chain seq x y z
N PRO A 1 2.84 20.13 -8.67
CA PRO A 1 3.13 18.96 -7.80
C PRO A 1 4.20 18.09 -8.46
N ALA A 2 5.06 17.42 -7.69
CA ALA A 2 6.04 16.48 -8.26
C ALA A 2 5.30 15.26 -8.87
N ILE A 3 5.72 14.86 -10.06
CA ILE A 3 5.16 13.71 -10.81
C ILE A 3 5.41 12.41 -10.05
N GLU A 4 6.55 12.30 -9.37
CA GLU A 4 6.92 11.19 -8.50
C GLU A 4 6.84 11.62 -7.03
N LYS A 5 6.27 10.76 -6.18
CA LYS A 5 6.22 10.96 -4.73
C LYS A 5 6.70 9.72 -3.99
N ARG A 6 7.35 9.96 -2.84
CA ARG A 6 7.65 8.92 -1.86
C ARG A 6 6.49 8.77 -0.89
N VAL A 7 5.96 7.56 -0.77
CA VAL A 7 4.72 7.24 -0.07
C VAL A 7 4.84 5.93 0.69
N PHE A 8 3.92 5.69 1.61
CA PHE A 8 3.88 4.51 2.46
C PHE A 8 2.78 3.55 2.02
N HIS A 9 3.05 2.26 2.21
CA HIS A 9 2.11 1.17 2.07
C HIS A 9 2.24 0.21 3.25
N GLY A 10 1.14 0.02 3.99
CA GLY A 10 1.05 -0.98 5.04
C GLY A 10 0.44 -2.28 4.53
N THR A 11 0.92 -3.41 5.04
CA THR A 11 0.50 -4.72 4.56
C THR A 11 0.69 -5.81 5.62
N ARG A 12 0.24 -7.03 5.31
CA ARG A 12 0.40 -8.20 6.19
C ARG A 12 1.81 -8.76 6.12
N ARG A 13 2.44 -8.97 7.28
CA ARG A 13 3.74 -9.65 7.42
C ARG A 13 3.58 -10.92 8.26
N ALA A 14 3.62 -12.08 7.60
CA ALA A 14 3.48 -13.39 8.24
C ALA A 14 4.83 -14.07 8.56
N CYS A 15 5.88 -13.29 8.79
CA CYS A 15 7.22 -13.80 9.07
C CYS A 15 8.05 -12.83 9.91
N LEU A 16 9.30 -13.19 10.19
CA LEU A 16 10.24 -12.41 11.01
C LEU A 16 11.14 -11.48 10.19
N LEU A 17 10.83 -11.22 8.92
CA LEU A 17 11.62 -10.31 8.08
C LEU A 17 11.71 -8.95 8.77
N GLY A 18 12.95 -8.46 8.96
CA GLY A 18 13.23 -7.20 9.62
C GLY A 18 13.51 -7.30 11.12
N ASN A 19 13.21 -8.43 11.77
CA ASN A 19 13.53 -8.60 13.20
C ASN A 19 15.03 -8.68 13.47
N ASN A 20 15.78 -9.21 12.51
CA ASN A 20 17.23 -9.19 12.54
C ASN A 20 17.72 -8.50 11.26
N PRO A 21 18.29 -7.29 11.34
CA PRO A 21 18.74 -6.55 10.16
C PRO A 21 19.88 -7.27 9.41
N LEU A 22 20.59 -8.21 10.06
CA LEU A 22 21.64 -9.02 9.46
C LEU A 22 21.11 -10.25 8.70
N LYS A 23 19.80 -10.51 8.73
CA LYS A 23 19.16 -11.67 8.08
C LYS A 23 17.94 -11.26 7.24
N PRO A 24 18.14 -10.56 6.11
CA PRO A 24 17.05 -10.09 5.24
C PRO A 24 16.51 -11.22 4.32
N VAL A 25 16.14 -12.36 4.88
CA VAL A 25 15.63 -13.51 4.11
C VAL A 25 14.12 -13.39 3.92
N LEU A 26 13.68 -13.30 2.66
CA LEU A 26 12.26 -13.31 2.31
C LEU A 26 11.70 -14.73 2.43
N CYS A 27 10.52 -14.90 3.05
CA CYS A 27 9.83 -16.20 3.07
C CYS A 27 8.94 -16.37 1.82
N PHE A 28 8.66 -17.60 1.41
CA PHE A 28 7.81 -17.89 0.24
C PHE A 28 6.35 -18.17 0.58
N SER A 29 5.92 -17.90 1.82
CA SER A 29 4.52 -18.11 2.22
C SER A 29 3.57 -17.20 1.44
N GLY A 30 2.47 -17.78 0.95
CA GLY A 30 1.36 -17.04 0.32
C GLY A 30 0.65 -16.09 1.28
N ASP A 31 0.78 -16.32 2.59
CA ASP A 31 0.21 -15.48 3.64
C ASP A 31 1.02 -14.20 3.92
N CYS A 32 2.25 -14.12 3.42
CA CYS A 32 3.15 -13.00 3.67
C CYS A 32 3.11 -11.99 2.53
N ALA A 33 2.07 -11.15 2.50
CA ALA A 33 1.91 -10.09 1.52
C ALA A 33 3.16 -9.19 1.41
N LEU A 34 3.80 -8.88 2.54
CA LEU A 34 5.08 -8.15 2.55
C LEU A 34 6.15 -8.83 1.67
N CYS A 35 6.42 -10.12 1.89
CA CYS A 35 7.45 -10.83 1.14
C CYS A 35 7.06 -11.01 -0.33
N ILE A 36 5.77 -11.15 -0.64
CA ILE A 36 5.26 -11.16 -2.02
C ILE A 36 5.56 -9.82 -2.69
N ILE A 37 5.23 -8.70 -2.05
CA ILE A 37 5.51 -7.35 -2.57
C ILE A 37 7.01 -7.14 -2.80
N LEU A 38 7.87 -7.60 -1.88
CA LEU A 38 9.32 -7.46 -2.05
C LEU A 38 9.91 -8.33 -3.16
N ARG A 39 9.26 -9.46 -3.52
CA ARG A 39 9.68 -10.30 -4.65
C ARG A 39 9.10 -9.86 -5.99
N GLU A 40 7.85 -9.40 -5.99
CA GLU A 40 7.02 -9.27 -7.20
C GLU A 40 6.47 -7.86 -7.44
N SER A 41 6.82 -6.90 -6.59
CA SER A 41 6.20 -5.56 -6.50
C SER A 41 4.73 -5.58 -6.06
N LEU A 42 4.13 -4.40 -5.95
CA LEU A 42 2.69 -4.23 -5.78
C LEU A 42 2.00 -4.45 -7.11
N LYS A 43 0.81 -5.07 -7.05
CA LYS A 43 0.02 -5.45 -8.21
C LYS A 43 -1.43 -5.02 -8.00
N ALA A 44 -1.99 -4.25 -8.92
CA ALA A 44 -3.38 -3.81 -8.88
C ALA A 44 -4.36 -5.00 -8.86
N GLU A 45 -3.98 -6.12 -9.48
CA GLU A 45 -4.75 -7.36 -9.49
C GLU A 45 -4.82 -8.06 -8.12
N ARG A 46 -3.98 -7.63 -7.16
CA ARG A 46 -4.00 -8.08 -5.76
C ARG A 46 -4.84 -7.17 -4.87
N ALA A 47 -5.41 -6.09 -5.40
CA ALA A 47 -6.26 -5.19 -4.63
C ALA A 47 -7.45 -5.95 -4.03
N GLY A 48 -7.75 -5.71 -2.76
CA GLY A 48 -8.86 -6.38 -2.06
C GLY A 48 -8.62 -7.85 -1.72
N SER A 49 -7.43 -8.42 -1.97
CA SER A 49 -7.15 -9.83 -1.66
C SER A 49 -6.86 -10.09 -0.17
N ALA A 50 -6.84 -9.05 0.67
CA ALA A 50 -6.64 -9.19 2.10
C ALA A 50 -7.94 -9.72 2.76
N PRO A 51 -7.90 -10.79 3.58
CA PRO A 51 -9.10 -11.43 4.13
C PRO A 51 -10.06 -10.49 4.87
N GLU A 52 -9.54 -9.42 5.46
CA GLU A 52 -10.31 -8.48 6.27
C GLU A 52 -10.56 -7.13 5.58
N ARG A 53 -10.08 -6.96 4.34
CA ARG A 53 -10.16 -5.69 3.58
C ARG A 53 -10.37 -5.95 2.10
N ASN A 54 -11.53 -6.52 1.79
CA ASN A 54 -12.00 -6.77 0.42
C ASN A 54 -12.76 -5.58 -0.18
N TRP A 55 -13.07 -4.56 0.63
CA TRP A 55 -13.72 -3.33 0.19
C TRP A 55 -12.68 -2.26 -0.19
N LEU A 56 -12.87 -1.63 -1.35
CA LEU A 56 -11.93 -0.67 -1.93
C LEU A 56 -12.65 0.63 -2.33
N ARG A 57 -12.29 1.73 -1.66
CA ARG A 57 -12.97 3.04 -1.79
C ARG A 57 -13.00 3.61 -3.21
N PHE A 58 -12.02 3.24 -4.02
CA PHE A 58 -11.81 3.74 -5.39
C PHE A 58 -11.57 2.57 -6.37
N GLY A 59 -12.14 1.40 -6.07
CA GLY A 59 -12.01 0.21 -6.90
C GLY A 59 -10.64 -0.46 -6.87
N ALA A 60 -10.41 -1.39 -7.80
CA ALA A 60 -9.20 -2.23 -7.81
C ALA A 60 -7.96 -1.45 -8.26
N GLY A 61 -7.18 -0.97 -7.29
CA GLY A 61 -5.92 -0.27 -7.53
C GLY A 61 -4.92 -0.46 -6.40
N ILE A 62 -3.75 0.16 -6.55
CA ILE A 62 -2.69 0.12 -5.57
C ILE A 62 -2.78 1.37 -4.70
N TYR A 63 -3.11 1.17 -3.42
CA TYR A 63 -3.35 2.22 -2.44
C TYR A 63 -2.06 2.58 -1.70
N THR A 64 -1.75 3.87 -1.67
CA THR A 64 -0.63 4.45 -0.91
C THR A 64 -1.06 5.72 -0.21
N THR A 65 -0.26 6.18 0.75
CA THR A 65 -0.50 7.45 1.44
C THR A 65 0.82 8.11 1.82
N SER A 66 0.83 9.44 1.93
CA SER A 66 1.96 10.18 2.50
C SER A 66 1.95 10.17 4.04
N VAL A 67 0.90 9.65 4.66
CA VAL A 67 0.70 9.63 6.11
C VAL A 67 1.07 8.25 6.67
N SER A 68 2.22 8.15 7.35
CA SER A 68 2.72 6.86 7.85
C SER A 68 1.81 6.20 8.87
N SER A 69 1.14 6.97 9.74
CA SER A 69 0.18 6.44 10.71
C SER A 69 -1.05 5.81 10.05
N LYS A 70 -1.56 6.40 8.95
CA LYS A 70 -2.61 5.76 8.15
C LYS A 70 -2.12 4.48 7.50
N ALA A 71 -0.89 4.45 6.96
CA ALA A 71 -0.35 3.22 6.41
C ALA A 71 -0.19 2.14 7.50
N ASP A 72 0.23 2.52 8.71
CA ASP A 72 0.36 1.64 9.87
C ASP A 72 -0.97 0.95 10.26
N ASP A 73 -2.12 1.60 10.05
CA ASP A 73 -3.44 0.97 10.24
C ASP A 73 -3.64 -0.29 9.35
N TYR A 74 -2.83 -0.46 8.30
CA TYR A 74 -2.84 -1.63 7.39
C TYR A 74 -1.73 -2.64 7.71
N CYS A 75 -0.80 -2.31 8.62
CA CYS A 75 0.26 -3.22 9.06
C CYS A 75 -0.33 -4.29 9.99
N LYS A 76 -0.26 -5.56 9.56
CA LYS A 76 -0.74 -6.69 10.37
C LYS A 76 0.28 -7.82 10.44
N ASN A 77 0.61 -8.22 11.66
CA ASN A 77 1.27 -9.49 11.92
C ASN A 77 0.17 -10.49 12.29
N PRO A 78 -0.03 -11.59 11.55
CA PRO A 78 -1.00 -12.60 11.94
C PRO A 78 -0.59 -13.27 13.26
N ASP A 79 -1.58 -13.81 13.96
CA ASP A 79 -1.35 -14.58 15.18
C ASP A 79 -0.33 -15.70 14.94
N GLY A 80 0.59 -15.87 15.89
CA GLY A 80 1.67 -16.86 15.78
C GLY A 80 2.85 -16.46 14.89
N SER A 81 2.83 -15.27 14.25
CA SER A 81 3.99 -14.76 13.48
C SER A 81 5.24 -14.54 14.35
N GLY A 82 5.09 -14.39 15.67
CA GLY A 82 6.18 -14.28 16.63
C GLY A 82 6.95 -12.95 16.62
N SER A 83 6.48 -11.94 15.89
CA SER A 83 7.11 -10.62 15.87
C SER A 83 6.27 -9.54 16.56
N SER A 84 6.90 -8.81 17.48
CA SER A 84 6.35 -7.61 18.13
C SER A 84 6.56 -6.33 17.31
N LEU A 85 7.41 -6.37 16.28
CA LEU A 85 7.70 -5.21 15.44
C LEU A 85 6.61 -5.01 14.38
N ARG A 86 6.48 -3.81 13.83
CA ARG A 86 5.69 -3.54 12.63
C ARG A 86 6.60 -3.21 11.45
N ALA A 87 6.05 -3.33 10.24
CA ALA A 87 6.79 -3.14 9.00
C ALA A 87 5.97 -2.36 7.98
N LEU A 88 6.55 -1.27 7.47
CA LEU A 88 5.98 -0.42 6.42
C LEU A 88 6.85 -0.47 5.17
N VAL A 89 6.22 -0.53 4.00
CA VAL A 89 6.91 -0.42 2.72
C VAL A 89 6.89 1.04 2.29
N VAL A 90 8.06 1.58 1.96
CA VAL A 90 8.20 2.88 1.31
C VAL A 90 8.26 2.64 -0.18
N CYS A 91 7.42 3.33 -0.93
CA CYS A 91 7.35 3.25 -2.37
C CYS A 91 7.65 4.61 -3.00
N ASN A 92 8.29 4.58 -4.16
CA ASN A 92 8.24 5.69 -5.09
C ASN A 92 7.06 5.46 -6.04
N VAL A 93 6.18 6.44 -6.20
CA VAL A 93 4.98 6.36 -7.02
C VAL A 93 4.93 7.50 -8.01
N VAL A 94 4.73 7.17 -9.28
CA VAL A 94 4.49 8.13 -10.36
C VAL A 94 2.99 8.40 -10.43
N LEU A 95 2.56 9.54 -9.89
CA LEU A 95 1.16 9.94 -9.83
C LEU A 95 0.67 10.65 -11.10
N GLY A 96 1.59 11.24 -11.88
CA GLY A 96 1.23 11.96 -13.11
C GLY A 96 0.20 13.06 -12.85
N ASN A 97 -0.83 13.13 -13.69
CA ASN A 97 -1.99 13.99 -13.51
C ASN A 97 -3.04 13.29 -12.63
N SER A 98 -3.16 13.68 -11.36
CA SER A 98 -4.10 13.07 -10.43
C SER A 98 -5.52 13.63 -10.56
N PHE A 99 -6.51 12.74 -10.60
CA PHE A 99 -7.92 13.08 -10.46
C PHE A 99 -8.29 13.19 -8.97
N TYR A 100 -8.68 14.38 -8.54
CA TYR A 100 -9.02 14.66 -7.15
C TYR A 100 -10.49 14.32 -6.88
N ILE A 101 -10.74 13.60 -5.78
CA ILE A 101 -12.06 13.16 -5.38
C ILE A 101 -12.18 13.18 -3.85
N THR A 102 -13.33 13.60 -3.33
CA THR A 102 -13.59 13.68 -1.88
C THR A 102 -14.58 12.62 -1.39
N GLN A 103 -15.28 11.96 -2.32
CA GLN A 103 -16.31 10.96 -2.04
C GLN A 103 -15.90 9.58 -2.56
N THR A 104 -16.32 8.55 -1.85
CA THR A 104 -16.14 7.15 -2.23
C THR A 104 -16.75 6.86 -3.60
N ASN A 105 -16.01 6.13 -4.44
CA ASN A 105 -16.52 5.60 -5.69
C ASN A 105 -15.92 4.22 -5.98
N GLU A 106 -16.55 3.20 -5.37
CA GLU A 106 -16.14 1.80 -5.48
C GLU A 106 -16.19 1.25 -6.91
N LYS A 107 -16.95 1.91 -7.80
CA LYS A 107 -17.14 1.49 -9.19
C LYS A 107 -16.03 1.98 -10.11
N LEU A 108 -15.07 2.77 -9.61
CA LEU A 108 -13.92 3.18 -10.39
C LEU A 108 -13.14 1.94 -10.86
N LYS A 109 -12.76 1.96 -12.14
CA LYS A 109 -11.87 0.95 -12.74
C LYS A 109 -10.48 1.50 -13.03
N GLY A 110 -10.25 2.75 -12.67
CA GLY A 110 -9.13 3.56 -13.10
C GLY A 110 -9.44 5.05 -12.95
N PRO A 111 -8.45 5.92 -13.17
CA PRO A 111 -8.68 7.35 -13.24
C PRO A 111 -9.53 7.71 -14.47
N PRO A 112 -10.30 8.80 -14.46
CA PRO A 112 -10.99 9.30 -15.65
C PRO A 112 -10.02 9.62 -16.79
N THR A 113 -10.53 9.67 -18.02
CA THR A 113 -9.72 10.03 -19.21
C THR A 113 -8.99 11.35 -19.00
N GLY A 114 -7.69 11.36 -19.28
CA GLY A 114 -6.81 12.52 -19.10
C GLY A 114 -6.07 12.56 -17.75
N TYR A 115 -6.30 11.57 -16.88
CA TYR A 115 -5.64 11.43 -15.59
C TYR A 115 -4.89 10.09 -15.49
N ASP A 116 -3.86 10.05 -14.65
CA ASP A 116 -2.97 8.91 -14.45
C ASP A 116 -3.21 8.19 -13.11
N SER A 117 -3.76 8.91 -12.13
CA SER A 117 -4.02 8.42 -10.78
C SER A 117 -5.28 9.03 -10.17
N VAL A 118 -5.74 8.49 -9.05
CA VAL A 118 -6.78 9.09 -8.20
C VAL A 118 -6.14 9.59 -6.91
N PHE A 119 -6.51 10.77 -6.46
CA PHE A 119 -6.14 11.34 -5.17
C PHE A 119 -7.43 11.56 -4.37
N GLY A 120 -7.61 10.74 -3.33
CA GLY A 120 -8.67 10.91 -2.35
C GLY A 120 -8.25 11.96 -1.33
N GLU A 121 -8.90 13.11 -1.33
CA GLU A 121 -8.65 14.18 -0.36
C GLU A 121 -9.44 13.95 0.93
N VAL A 122 -8.88 14.40 2.06
CA VAL A 122 -9.65 14.54 3.31
C VAL A 122 -10.95 15.31 3.05
N GLY A 123 -12.05 14.75 3.53
CA GLY A 123 -13.39 15.27 3.28
C GLY A 123 -14.42 14.41 4.00
N ASP A 124 -15.60 14.30 3.40
CA ASP A 124 -16.75 13.63 4.03
C ASP A 124 -16.48 12.15 4.36
N ASP A 125 -15.76 11.43 3.48
CA ASP A 125 -15.55 9.97 3.60
C ASP A 125 -14.13 9.57 4.02
N LEU A 126 -13.20 10.53 4.11
CA LEU A 126 -11.76 10.29 4.24
C LEU A 126 -11.18 11.06 5.43
N ASN A 127 -10.64 10.31 6.39
CA ASN A 127 -9.92 10.88 7.53
C ASN A 127 -8.50 11.34 7.20
N TYR A 128 -7.89 10.81 6.14
CA TYR A 128 -6.58 11.22 5.63
C TYR A 128 -6.51 10.99 4.13
N ASP A 129 -5.61 11.72 3.46
CA ASP A 129 -5.37 11.55 2.03
C ASP A 129 -4.94 10.11 1.68
N GLU A 130 -5.37 9.64 0.51
CA GLU A 130 -4.83 8.46 -0.15
C GLU A 130 -4.64 8.69 -1.64
N GLN A 131 -3.64 8.03 -2.19
CA GLN A 131 -3.42 7.98 -3.62
C GLN A 131 -3.64 6.57 -4.12
N VAL A 132 -4.20 6.46 -5.32
CA VAL A 132 -4.44 5.19 -6.00
C VAL A 132 -3.88 5.25 -7.40
N VAL A 133 -2.99 4.32 -7.72
CA VAL A 133 -2.53 4.06 -9.10
C VAL A 133 -3.09 2.73 -9.57
N TYR A 134 -3.36 2.62 -10.87
CA TYR A 134 -4.03 1.46 -11.47
C TYR A 134 -3.13 0.69 -12.44
N ARG A 135 -1.86 1.09 -12.52
CA ARG A 135 -0.82 0.43 -13.31
C ARG A 135 0.30 -0.06 -12.39
N ASN A 136 0.73 -1.31 -12.60
CA ASN A 136 1.76 -1.93 -11.78
C ASN A 136 3.14 -1.28 -11.97
N ASP A 137 3.38 -0.65 -13.12
CA ASP A 137 4.63 0.04 -13.44
C ASP A 137 4.69 1.49 -12.92
N ALA A 138 3.59 1.99 -12.33
CA ALA A 138 3.55 3.32 -11.71
C ALA A 138 4.09 3.34 -10.27
N ILE A 139 4.48 2.18 -9.72
CA ILE A 139 4.94 2.05 -8.34
C ILE A 139 6.19 1.17 -8.22
N LEU A 140 7.11 1.59 -7.36
CA LEU A 140 8.32 0.87 -7.03
C LEU A 140 8.51 0.82 -5.50
N PRO A 141 8.45 -0.36 -4.85
CA PRO A 141 8.95 -0.53 -3.49
C PRO A 141 10.44 -0.19 -3.44
N THR A 142 10.86 0.68 -2.53
CA THR A 142 12.25 1.15 -2.44
C THR A 142 12.88 0.89 -1.09
N PHE A 143 12.12 0.97 0.01
CA PHE A 143 12.63 0.70 1.36
C PHE A 143 11.63 -0.07 2.21
N LEU A 144 12.16 -0.77 3.21
CA LEU A 144 11.40 -1.39 4.28
C LEU A 144 11.75 -0.70 5.60
N ILE A 145 10.75 -0.14 6.27
CA ILE A 145 10.88 0.41 7.62
C ILE A 145 10.38 -0.64 8.61
N VAL A 146 11.16 -0.92 9.63
CA VAL A 146 10.79 -1.82 10.73
C VAL A 146 10.89 -1.04 12.03
N TYR A 147 9.84 -1.05 12.84
CA TYR A 147 9.72 -0.19 14.02
C TYR A 147 8.96 -0.88 15.14
N GLN A 148 9.11 -0.35 16.34
CA GLN A 148 8.29 -0.72 17.49
C GLN A 148 6.96 0.05 17.41
N PRO A 149 5.81 -0.63 17.50
CA PRO A 149 4.50 0.01 17.52
C PRO A 149 4.26 0.88 18.75
#